data_AF-A0A5J6LDI9-F1
#
_entry.id   AF-A0A5J6LDI9-F1
#
_cell.length_a   1.000
_cell.length_b   1.000
_cell.length_c   1.000
_cell.angle_alpha   90.00
_cell.angle_beta   90.00
_cell.angle_gamma   90.00
#
_symmetry.space_group_name_H-M   'P 1'
#
loop_
_entity.id
_entity.type
_entity.pdbx_description
1 polymer ?
#
loop_
_entity_poly.entity_id
_entity_poly.type
_entity_poly.pdbx_seq_one_letter_code
_entity_poly.pdbx_strand_id
1 'polypeptide(L)' 'MLKGMVFNSVRHQGGECVALFTPRATSIPVQGGHYRYVWSGAAQQIVSVLLISKIE' A
#
# COMPACT_ATOMS: atom_id res chain seq x y z
N MET A 1 2.78 -22.49 13.96
CA MET A 1 4.00 -22.05 13.24
C MET A 1 3.59 -21.06 12.15
N LEU A 2 4.13 -19.84 12.20
CA LEU A 2 3.98 -18.84 11.15
C LEU A 2 4.57 -19.40 9.84
N LYS A 3 3.80 -19.39 8.76
CA LYS A 3 4.31 -19.73 7.41
C LYS A 3 4.46 -18.45 6.61
N GLY A 4 5.69 -17.95 6.54
CA GLY A 4 6.02 -16.72 5.84
C GLY A 4 7.50 -16.36 5.97
N MET A 5 7.86 -15.18 5.48
CA MET A 5 9.22 -14.64 5.48
C MET A 5 9.21 -13.15 5.84
N VAL A 6 10.20 -12.71 6.61
CA VAL A 6 10.49 -11.28 6.87
C VAL A 6 11.59 -10.82 5.91
N PHE A 7 11.45 -9.64 5.34
CA PHE A 7 12.42 -9.06 4.41
C PHE A 7 12.49 -7.54 4.56
N ASN A 8 13.61 -6.93 4.17
CA ASN A 8 13.78 -5.48 4.24
C ASN A 8 12.82 -4.77 3.28
N SER A 9 12.24 -3.66 3.75
CA SER A 9 11.35 -2.84 2.95
C SER A 9 12.11 -2.14 1.82
N VAL A 10 11.57 -2.24 0.61
CA VAL A 10 12.09 -1.53 -0.58
C VAL A 10 11.55 -0.09 -0.69
N ARG A 11 10.54 0.28 0.11
CA ARG A 11 9.89 1.60 0.07
C ARG A 11 10.15 2.46 1.31
N HIS A 12 10.63 1.85 2.40
CA HIS A 12 10.88 2.53 3.67
C HIS A 12 12.22 2.06 4.25
N GLN A 13 13.24 2.91 4.16
CA GLN A 13 14.58 2.58 4.64
C GLN A 13 14.56 2.23 6.13
N GLY A 14 15.21 1.12 6.49
CA GLY A 14 15.20 0.59 7.86
C GLY A 14 13.89 -0.09 8.28
N GLY A 15 12.88 -0.12 7.40
CA GLY A 15 11.63 -0.85 7.63
C GLY A 15 11.75 -2.33 7.24
N GLU A 16 10.84 -3.13 7.80
CA GLU A 16 10.67 -4.54 7.47
C GLU A 16 9.32 -4.79 6.80
N CYS A 17 9.23 -5.83 6.02
CA CYS A 17 8.03 -6.31 5.35
C CYS A 17 7.88 -7.82 5.62
N VAL A 18 6.64 -8.30 5.56
CA VAL A 18 6.33 -9.72 5.79
C VAL A 18 5.56 -10.28 4.60
N ALA A 19 6.03 -11.40 4.07
CA ALA A 19 5.33 -12.21 3.08
C ALA A 19 4.65 -13.38 3.79
N LEU A 20 3.32 -13.38 3.83
CA LEU A 20 2.55 -14.42 4.48
C LEU A 20 2.06 -15.44 3.44
N PHE A 21 2.39 -16.71 3.64
CA PHE A 21 1.91 -17.79 2.77
C PHE A 21 0.49 -18.25 3.13
N THR A 22 0.02 -17.87 4.33
CA THR A 22 -1.37 -18.06 4.76
C THR A 22 -1.79 -16.86 5.63
N PRO A 23 -3.07 -16.45 5.60
CA PRO A 23 -3.55 -15.26 6.33
C PRO A 23 -3.71 -15.47 7.85
N ARG A 24 -3.32 -16.64 8.39
CA ARG A 24 -3.53 -17.01 9.80
C ARG A 24 -2.85 -16.09 10.82
N ALA A 25 -1.85 -15.34 10.39
CA ALA A 25 -1.09 -14.44 11.26
C ALA A 25 -1.50 -12.97 11.14
N THR A 26 -2.58 -12.68 10.42
CA THR A 26 -3.10 -11.31 10.23
C THR A 26 -4.54 -11.20 10.66
N SER A 27 -4.94 -10.00 11.08
CA SER A 27 -6.34 -9.63 11.17
C SER A 27 -7.01 -9.59 9.79
N ILE A 28 -8.34 -9.50 9.78
CA ILE A 28 -9.11 -9.20 8.57
C ILE A 28 -8.59 -7.87 7.99
N PRO A 29 -8.28 -7.78 6.68
CA PRO A 29 -7.89 -6.54 6.05
C PRO A 29 -8.98 -5.48 6.21
N VAL A 30 -8.60 -4.30 6.72
CA VAL A 30 -9.48 -3.13 6.76
C VAL A 30 -9.14 -2.27 5.54
N GLN A 31 -10.17 -1.86 4.80
CA GLN A 31 -9.99 -0.99 3.64
C GLN A 31 -9.44 0.37 4.08
N GLY A 32 -8.28 0.76 3.54
CA GLY A 32 -7.68 2.07 3.78
C GLY A 32 -8.32 3.19 2.95
N GLY A 33 -7.70 4.38 2.98
CA GLY A 33 -8.11 5.53 2.18
C GLY A 33 -8.04 5.24 0.67
N HIS A 34 -8.98 5.79 -0.10
CA HIS A 34 -8.98 5.71 -1.56
C HIS A 34 -8.27 6.92 -2.13
N TYR A 35 -7.38 6.72 -3.09
CA TYR A 35 -6.60 7.81 -3.67
C TYR A 35 -6.76 7.86 -5.19
N ARG A 36 -6.90 9.07 -5.73
CA ARG A 36 -6.82 9.36 -7.16
C ARG A 36 -5.50 10.04 -7.46
N TYR A 37 -4.72 9.44 -8.36
CA TYR A 37 -3.49 9.99 -8.88
C TYR A 37 -3.77 10.64 -10.24
N VAL A 38 -3.37 11.89 -10.43
CA VAL A 38 -3.51 12.61 -11.71
C VAL A 38 -2.13 12.76 -12.33
N TRP A 39 -1.95 12.19 -13.52
CA TRP A 39 -0.74 12.31 -14.31
C TRP A 39 -0.90 13.38 -15.39
N SER A 40 0.14 14.18 -15.60
CA SER A 40 0.20 15.16 -16.68
C SER A 40 1.20 14.70 -17.75
N GLY A 41 0.71 14.58 -18.98
CA GLY A 41 1.58 14.21 -20.11
C GLY A 41 2.57 15.28 -20.50
N ALA A 42 2.24 16.56 -20.30
CA ALA A 42 3.20 17.64 -20.52
C ALA A 42 4.31 17.62 -19.46
N ALA A 43 3.96 17.35 -18.19
CA ALA A 43 4.93 17.33 -17.10
C ALA A 43 5.65 15.97 -16.94
N GLN A 44 5.20 14.94 -17.65
CA GLN A 44 5.71 13.55 -17.56
C GLN A 44 5.74 13.02 -16.11
N GLN A 45 4.84 13.48 -15.25
CA GLN A 45 4.80 13.09 -13.83
C GLN A 45 3.39 13.17 -13.24
N ILE A 46 3.23 12.57 -12.04
CA ILE A 46 2.03 12.72 -11.22
C ILE A 46 2.03 14.13 -10.63
N VAL A 47 1.01 14.91 -10.96
CA VAL A 47 0.89 16.32 -10.55
C VAL A 47 -0.04 16.53 -9.36
N SER A 48 -0.91 15.56 -9.06
CA SER A 48 -1.73 15.61 -7.85
C SER A 48 -2.10 14.22 -7.35
N VAL A 49 -2.20 14.09 -6.02
CA VAL A 49 -2.73 12.92 -5.33
C VAL A 49 -3.89 13.39 -4.45
N LEU A 50 -5.08 12.85 -4.66
CA LEU A 50 -6.31 13.26 -4.01
C LEU A 50 -6.84 12.11 -3.17
N LEU A 51 -7.06 12.33 -1.87
CA LEU A 51 -7.86 11.42 -1.04
C LEU A 51 -9.32 11.59 -1.46
N ILE A 52 -9.96 10.50 -1.87
CA ILE A 52 -11.36 10.48 -2.29
C ILE A 52 -12.19 9.71 -1.28
N SER A 53 -13.43 10.13 -1.11
CA SER A 53 -14.43 9.44 -0.31
C SER A 53 -15.73 9.40 -1.10
N LYS A 54 -16.48 8.32 -0.95
CA LYS A 54 -17.81 8.21 -1.54
C LYS A 54 -18.74 9.12 -0.74
N ILE A 55 -19.46 10.00 -1.42
CA ILE A 55 -20.58 10.75 -0.85
C ILE A 55 -21.82 9.89 -1.15
N GLU A 56 -22.55 9.50 -0.11
CA GLU A 56 -23.82 8.78 -0.25
C GLU A 56 -24.95 9.73 -0.62
#